data_AF-A0A6W0M911-F1
#
_entry.id   AF-A0A6W0M911-F1
#
_cell.length_a   1.000
_cell.length_b   1.000
_cell.length_c   1.000
_cell.angle_alpha   90.00
_cell.angle_beta   90.00
_cell.angle_gamma   90.00
#
_symmetry.space_group_name_H-M   'P 1'
#
loop_
_entity.id
_entity.type
_entity.pdbx_description
1 polymer ?
#
loop_
_entity_poly.entity_id
_entity_poly.type
_entity_poly.pdbx_seq_one_letter_code
_entity_poly.pdbx_strand_id
1 'polypeptide(L)' 'AVRSHGAHAQGTLSYTTSPAHTLQTWLDLTEQLLETGVDSIAIKDMSGILTPMAAYELVSEIKKRFEVRLHLHCHAT' A
#
# COMPACT_ATOMS: atom_id res chain seq x y z
N ALA A 1 6.89 -7.80 -16.53
CA ALA A 1 6.88 -6.83 -17.65
C ALA A 1 7.62 -5.53 -17.29
N VAL A 2 7.21 -4.76 -16.28
CA VAL A 2 7.86 -3.46 -15.97
C VAL A 2 9.35 -3.61 -15.66
N ARG A 3 9.70 -4.45 -14.67
CA ARG A 3 11.10 -4.67 -14.27
C ARG A 3 11.96 -5.35 -15.34
N SER A 4 11.37 -6.23 -16.16
CA SER A 4 12.10 -6.86 -17.27
C SER A 4 12.52 -5.86 -18.35
N HIS A 5 11.92 -4.67 -18.37
CA HIS A 5 12.31 -3.55 -19.24
C HIS A 5 13.17 -2.51 -18.48
N GLY A 6 13.67 -2.83 -17.28
CA GLY A 6 14.50 -1.92 -16.48
C GLY A 6 13.75 -0.72 -15.88
N ALA A 7 12.42 -0.74 -15.87
CA ALA A 7 11.58 0.32 -15.29
C ALA A 7 11.17 0.01 -13.84
N HIS A 8 10.74 1.04 -13.12
CA HIS A 8 10.33 0.97 -11.70
C HIS A 8 8.88 0.48 -11.57
N ALA A 9 8.68 -0.67 -10.93
CA ALA A 9 7.37 -1.22 -10.62
C ALA A 9 6.90 -0.75 -9.23
N GLN A 10 5.81 0.01 -9.19
CA GLN A 10 5.14 0.39 -7.94
C GLN A 10 3.87 -0.44 -7.76
N GLY A 11 3.90 -1.41 -6.86
CA GLY A 11 2.71 -2.17 -6.45
C GLY A 11 1.74 -1.25 -5.72
N THR A 12 0.42 -1.43 -5.91
CA THR A 12 -0.57 -0.49 -5.37
C THR A 12 -1.65 -1.20 -4.57
N LEU A 13 -1.83 -0.76 -3.32
CA LEU A 13 -2.96 -1.08 -2.46
C LEU A 13 -4.07 -0.07 -2.75
N SER A 14 -5.14 -0.49 -3.43
CA SER A 14 -6.31 0.36 -3.66
C SER A 14 -7.19 0.33 -2.40
N TYR A 15 -7.04 1.35 -1.55
CA TYR A 15 -7.61 1.39 -0.21
C TYR A 15 -9.15 1.41 -0.24
N THR A 16 -9.76 0.69 0.70
CA THR A 16 -11.20 0.69 0.95
C THR A 16 -11.49 0.24 2.38
N THR A 17 -12.75 0.36 2.82
CA THR A 17 -13.22 -0.06 4.13
C THR A 17 -14.37 -1.06 3.99
N SER A 18 -14.23 -2.24 4.59
CA SER A 18 -15.33 -3.20 4.77
C SER A 18 -14.95 -4.19 5.89
N PRO A 19 -15.87 -5.05 6.35
CA PRO A 19 -15.54 -6.10 7.33
C PRO A 19 -14.42 -7.05 6.88
N ALA A 20 -14.15 -7.14 5.56
CA ALA A 20 -13.07 -7.94 5.01
C ALA A 20 -11.72 -7.21 4.94
N HIS A 21 -11.69 -5.87 5.06
CA HIS A 21 -10.48 -5.06 4.94
C HIS A 21 -9.99 -4.63 6.32
N THR A 22 -9.20 -5.50 6.94
CA THR A 22 -8.55 -5.25 8.23
C THR A 22 -7.09 -4.83 8.02
N LEU A 23 -6.46 -4.34 9.09
CA LEU A 23 -5.02 -4.07 9.09
C LEU A 23 -4.21 -5.29 8.60
N GLN A 24 -4.51 -6.49 9.11
CA GLN A 24 -3.78 -7.69 8.73
C GLN A 24 -3.93 -8.00 7.24
N THR A 25 -5.14 -7.87 6.67
CA THR A 25 -5.33 -8.09 5.23
C THR A 25 -4.52 -7.13 4.35
N TRP A 26 -4.31 -5.88 4.79
CA TRP A 26 -3.45 -4.93 4.07
C TRP A 26 -1.98 -5.28 4.19
N LEU A 27 -1.55 -5.82 5.33
CA LEU A 27 -0.17 -6.26 5.55
C LEU A 27 0.15 -7.53 4.74
N ASP A 28 -0.78 -8.49 4.69
CA ASP A 28 -0.67 -9.68 3.87
C ASP A 28 -0.57 -9.31 2.38
N LEU A 29 -1.42 -8.39 1.91
CA LEU A 29 -1.37 -7.91 0.52
C LEU A 29 -0.08 -7.14 0.23
N THR A 30 0.46 -6.41 1.21
CA THR A 30 1.77 -5.74 1.08
C THR A 30 2.88 -6.77 0.89
N GLU A 31 2.92 -7.82 1.71
CA GLU A 31 3.90 -8.90 1.58
C GLU A 31 3.80 -9.60 0.22
N GLN A 32 2.59 -9.97 -0.21
CA GLN A 32 2.35 -10.57 -1.52
C GLN A 32 2.87 -9.70 -2.67
N LEU A 33 2.64 -8.38 -2.61
CA LEU A 33 3.17 -7.46 -3.62
C LEU A 33 4.71 -7.44 -3.62
N LEU A 34 5.34 -7.43 -2.43
CA LEU A 34 6.80 -7.49 -2.30
C LEU A 34 7.37 -8.80 -2.83
N GLU A 35 6.71 -9.93 -2.63
CA GLU A 35 7.09 -11.24 -3.18
C GLU A 35 7.07 -11.27 -4.71
N THR A 36 6.19 -10.48 -5.36
CA THR A 36 6.25 -10.30 -6.83
C THR A 36 7.47 -9.50 -7.29
N GLY A 37 8.20 -8.90 -6.36
CA GLY A 37 9.42 -8.14 -6.58
C GLY A 37 9.17 -6.71 -7.03
N VAL A 38 8.13 -6.03 -6.54
CA VAL A 38 7.96 -4.57 -6.80
C VAL A 38 9.05 -3.75 -6.13
N ASP A 39 9.38 -2.60 -6.71
CA ASP A 39 10.44 -1.71 -6.21
C ASP A 39 9.93 -0.75 -5.12
N SER A 40 8.62 -0.54 -5.03
CA SER A 40 7.96 0.27 -3.99
C SER A 40 6.48 -0.06 -3.87
N ILE A 41 5.84 0.41 -2.81
CA ILE A 41 4.40 0.25 -2.58
C ILE A 41 3.71 1.62 -2.56
N ALA A 42 2.55 1.72 -3.21
CA ALA A 42 1.63 2.83 -3.09
C ALA A 42 0.39 2.43 -2.28
N ILE A 43 -0.03 3.29 -1.37
CA ILE A 43 -1.38 3.27 -0.79
C ILE A 43 -2.20 4.30 -1.57
N LYS A 44 -3.24 3.85 -2.28
CA LYS A 44 -4.09 4.68 -3.11
C LYS A 44 -5.49 4.77 -2.51
N ASP A 45 -5.81 5.90 -1.91
CA ASP A 45 -7.17 6.29 -1.53
C ASP A 45 -7.79 7.13 -2.65
N MET A 46 -8.63 6.49 -3.46
CA MET A 46 -9.29 7.14 -4.60
C MET A 46 -10.55 7.92 -4.21
N SER A 47 -11.18 7.61 -3.08
CA SER A 47 -12.44 8.22 -2.64
C SER A 47 -12.26 9.28 -1.56
N GLY A 48 -11.08 9.39 -0.95
CA GLY A 48 -10.82 10.30 0.16
C GLY A 48 -11.40 9.78 1.48
N ILE A 49 -11.46 8.45 1.68
CA ILE A 49 -12.06 7.81 2.86
C ILE A 49 -11.02 7.36 3.90
N LEU A 50 -9.73 7.47 3.60
CA LEU A 50 -8.66 7.09 4.51
C LEU A 50 -8.51 8.15 5.62
N THR A 51 -9.00 7.82 6.81
CA THR A 51 -8.89 8.72 7.97
C THR A 51 -7.43 8.89 8.41
N PRO A 52 -7.06 10.03 9.03
CA PRO A 52 -5.69 10.25 9.49
C PRO A 52 -5.16 9.18 10.45
N MET A 53 -6.02 8.66 11.34
CA MET A 53 -5.63 7.63 12.30
C MET A 53 -5.40 6.27 11.63
N ALA A 54 -6.27 5.88 10.68
CA ALA A 54 -6.09 4.66 9.90
C ALA A 54 -4.84 4.75 9.01
N ALA A 55 -4.57 5.92 8.42
CA ALA A 55 -3.36 6.16 7.65
C ALA A 55 -2.10 6.00 8.52
N TYR A 56 -2.11 6.62 9.71
CA TYR A 56 -0.99 6.54 10.65
C TYR A 56 -0.71 5.09 11.07
N GLU A 57 -1.75 4.34 11.42
CA GLU A 57 -1.63 2.93 11.82
C GLU A 57 -1.07 2.08 10.68
N LEU A 58 -1.70 2.14 9.50
CA LEU A 58 -1.30 1.34 8.35
C LEU A 58 0.13 1.63 7.90
N VAL A 59 0.49 2.91 7.75
CA VAL A 59 1.84 3.31 7.35
C VAL A 59 2.86 2.88 8.40
N SER A 60 2.57 3.08 9.68
CA SER A 60 3.48 2.69 10.76
C SER A 60 3.74 1.19 10.77
N GLU A 61 2.71 0.36 10.63
CA GLU A 61 2.86 -1.09 10.64
C GLU A 61 3.58 -1.61 9.40
N ILE A 62 3.30 -1.08 8.21
CA ILE A 62 4.07 -1.44 7.01
C ILE A 62 5.55 -1.09 7.19
N LYS A 63 5.86 0.13 7.66
CA LYS A 63 7.25 0.58 7.84
C LYS A 63 8.01 -0.19 8.92
N LYS A 64 7.31 -0.76 9.91
CA LYS A 64 7.91 -1.63 10.94
C LYS A 64 8.26 -3.01 10.39
N ARG A 65 7.41 -3.58 9.52
CA ARG A 65 7.54 -4.97 9.04
C ARG A 65 8.36 -5.09 7.76
N PHE A 66 8.33 -4.08 6.91
CA PHE A 66 8.90 -4.16 5.57
C PHE A 66 9.85 -2.99 5.28
N GLU A 67 11.04 -3.31 4.81
CA GLU A 67 12.00 -2.32 4.32
C GLU A 67 11.64 -1.90 2.89
N VAL A 68 10.58 -1.11 2.76
CA VAL A 68 10.08 -0.64 1.47
C VAL A 68 9.86 0.88 1.45
N ARG A 69 10.04 1.48 0.27
CA ARG A 69 9.59 2.85 -0.01
C ARG A 69 8.06 2.86 -0.16
N LEU A 70 7.39 3.65 0.67
CA LEU A 70 5.94 3.87 0.59
C LEU A 70 5.62 5.20 -0.08
N HIS A 71 4.58 5.19 -0.89
CA HIS A 71 3.99 6.37 -1.52
C HIS A 71 2.51 6.45 -1.13
N LEU A 72 2.05 7.59 -0.60
CA LEU A 72 0.64 7.81 -0.29
C LEU A 72 0.01 8.70 -1.37
N HIS A 73 -1.03 8.19 -2.03
CA HIS A 73 -1.92 8.96 -2.91
C HIS A 73 -3.28 9.09 -2.22
N CYS A 74 -3.72 10.30 -1.95
CA CYS A 74 -5.01 10.55 -1.30
C CYS A 74 -5.77 11.67 -2.01
N HIS A 75 -7.08 11.49 -2.19
CA HIS A 75 -7.98 12.50 -2.74
C HIS A 75 -8.45 13.45 -1.63
N ALA A 76 -8.59 14.73 -1.97
CA ALA A 76 -9.25 15.75 -1.15
C ALA A 76 -10.61 16.08 -1.78
N THR A 77 -11.51 15.11 -1.73
CA THR A 77 -12.84 15.15 -2.38
C THR A 77 -13.70 16.30 -1.86
#